data_AF-A0AAV2SUL3-F1
#
_entry.id   AF-A0AAV2SUL3-F1
#
_cell.length_a   1.000
_cell.length_b   1.000
_cell.length_c   1.000
_cell.angle_alpha   90.00
_cell.angle_beta   90.00
_cell.angle_gamma   90.00
#
_symmetry.space_group_name_H-M   'P 1'
#
loop_
_entity.id
_entity.type
_entity.pdbx_description
1 polymer ?
#
loop_
_entity_poly.entity_id
_entity_poly.type
_entity_poly.pdbx_seq_one_letter_code
_entity_poly.pdbx_strand_id
1 'polypeptide(L)'
;MTSAVSRETSSACHGSAAYTCPRCNVAFCSALCYKSPIHSQCSEGFYKQMVEEELRNGGVSEESKKNMLEILRRAEAGNLEDPEEEPLDSDDDEDQEDLSVRMADVNLDDCDVVWKNLSENERQEFRQLVNTGDFTHLLPQWVPWWRTVSNALLYYFCSFHEKLDFM
;
A
#
# COMPACT_ATOMS: atom_id res chain seq x y z
N MET A 1 -3.23 -54.63 -4.56
CA MET A 1 -4.44 -54.46 -3.75
C MET A 1 -4.41 -53.05 -3.18
N THR A 2 -5.05 -52.11 -3.87
CA THR A 2 -5.04 -50.68 -3.52
C THR A 2 -6.02 -50.45 -2.36
N SER A 3 -5.48 -50.27 -1.16
CA SER A 3 -6.29 -49.96 0.03
C SER A 3 -7.00 -48.62 -0.17
N ALA A 4 -8.33 -48.64 -0.11
CA ALA A 4 -9.17 -47.46 -0.13
C ALA A 4 -8.92 -46.66 1.15
N VAL A 5 -8.24 -45.52 1.05
CA VAL A 5 -8.24 -44.50 2.10
C VAL A 5 -9.63 -43.87 2.08
N SER A 6 -10.45 -44.23 3.07
CA SER A 6 -11.74 -43.61 3.34
C SER A 6 -11.54 -42.09 3.41
N ARG A 7 -12.09 -41.37 2.43
CA ARG A 7 -12.01 -39.91 2.36
C ARG A 7 -13.03 -39.34 3.33
N GLU A 8 -12.62 -39.08 4.56
CA GLU A 8 -13.42 -38.28 5.50
C GLU A 8 -13.41 -36.83 5.00
N THR A 9 -14.46 -36.48 4.26
CA THR A 9 -14.74 -35.10 3.86
C THR A 9 -15.17 -34.33 5.10
N SER A 10 -14.50 -33.22 5.41
CA SER A 10 -14.97 -32.29 6.42
C SER A 10 -16.37 -31.77 6.05
N SER A 11 -17.26 -31.68 7.04
CA SER A 11 -18.71 -31.43 6.87
C SER A 11 -19.12 -30.13 6.18
N ALA A 12 -18.15 -29.28 5.80
CA ALA A 12 -18.39 -28.01 5.12
C ALA A 12 -18.09 -28.02 3.60
N CYS A 13 -17.46 -29.06 3.05
CA CYS A 13 -17.19 -29.14 1.61
C CYS A 13 -18.23 -30.06 0.95
N HIS A 14 -19.23 -29.46 0.30
CA HIS A 14 -20.28 -30.16 -0.46
C HIS A 14 -19.83 -30.61 -1.86
N GLY A 15 -18.53 -30.55 -2.16
CA GLY A 15 -17.96 -30.91 -3.46
C GLY A 15 -16.99 -32.07 -3.37
N SER A 16 -16.78 -32.78 -4.47
CA SER A 16 -15.70 -33.76 -4.58
C SER A 16 -14.36 -33.09 -4.30
N ALA A 17 -13.60 -33.59 -3.33
CA ALA A 17 -12.33 -32.99 -2.97
C ALA A 17 -11.32 -33.07 -4.14
N ALA A 18 -10.91 -31.90 -4.63
CA ALA A 18 -10.00 -31.74 -5.76
C ALA A 18 -8.53 -31.71 -5.32
N TYR A 19 -8.26 -31.32 -4.07
CA TYR A 19 -6.92 -31.15 -3.52
C TYR A 19 -6.82 -31.77 -2.11
N THR A 20 -5.60 -32.06 -1.67
CA THR A 20 -5.31 -32.63 -0.34
C THR A 20 -4.23 -31.81 0.35
N CYS A 21 -4.45 -31.46 1.62
CA CYS A 21 -3.47 -30.72 2.41
C CYS A 21 -2.27 -31.63 2.75
N PRO A 22 -1.01 -31.24 2.47
CA PRO A 22 0.16 -32.06 2.75
C PRO A 22 0.48 -32.21 4.25
N ARG A 23 -0.10 -31.38 5.13
CA ARG A 23 0.20 -31.39 6.57
C ARG A 23 -0.74 -32.27 7.40
N CYS A 24 -2.04 -32.24 7.10
CA CYS A 24 -3.03 -33.05 7.83
C CYS A 24 -3.80 -34.02 6.94
N ASN A 25 -3.45 -34.08 5.65
CA ASN A 25 -4.01 -35.04 4.67
C ASN A 25 -5.53 -34.93 4.47
N VAL A 26 -6.15 -33.83 4.91
CA VAL A 26 -7.57 -33.53 4.70
C VAL A 26 -7.80 -33.05 3.27
N ALA A 27 -8.85 -33.58 2.66
CA ALA A 27 -9.22 -33.27 1.28
C ALA A 27 -10.13 -32.03 1.23
N PHE A 28 -9.88 -31.11 0.29
CA PHE A 28 -10.63 -29.86 0.12
C PHE A 28 -10.95 -29.57 -1.36
N CYS A 29 -12.02 -28.82 -1.60
CA CYS A 29 -12.52 -28.53 -2.95
C CYS A 29 -11.99 -27.20 -3.53
N SER A 30 -11.65 -26.21 -2.69
CA SER A 30 -11.21 -24.89 -3.14
C SER A 30 -10.37 -24.18 -2.08
N ALA A 31 -9.72 -23.05 -2.46
CA ALA A 31 -8.98 -22.21 -1.52
C ALA A 31 -9.86 -21.67 -0.38
N LEU A 32 -11.17 -21.51 -0.59
CA LEU A 32 -12.11 -21.10 0.47
C LEU A 32 -12.23 -22.18 1.55
N CYS A 33 -12.27 -23.46 1.16
CA CYS A 33 -12.28 -24.57 2.11
C CYS A 33 -10.92 -24.72 2.82
N TYR A 34 -9.82 -24.41 2.13
CA TYR A 34 -8.49 -24.37 2.74
C TYR A 34 -8.35 -23.26 3.80
N LYS A 35 -8.93 -22.08 3.56
CA LYS A 35 -8.96 -20.94 4.50
C LYS A 35 -10.11 -20.98 5.52
N SER A 36 -10.94 -22.03 5.49
CA SER A 36 -12.09 -22.15 6.37
C SER A 36 -11.66 -22.33 7.84
N PRO A 37 -12.50 -21.99 8.82
CA PRO A 37 -12.17 -22.17 10.23
C PRO A 37 -11.88 -23.64 10.60
N ILE A 38 -12.34 -24.59 9.79
CA ILE A 38 -12.10 -26.03 9.99
C ILE A 38 -10.66 -26.41 9.61
N HIS A 39 -10.02 -25.64 8.71
CA HIS A 39 -8.65 -25.87 8.24
C HIS A 39 -7.71 -24.70 8.56
N SER A 40 -8.11 -23.78 9.45
CA SER A 40 -7.36 -22.57 9.77
C SER A 40 -5.97 -22.86 10.34
N GLN A 41 -5.85 -23.86 11.20
CA GLN A 41 -4.57 -24.23 11.82
C GLN A 41 -3.50 -24.61 10.77
N CYS A 42 -3.92 -25.28 9.69
CA CYS A 42 -3.04 -25.64 8.58
C CYS A 42 -2.86 -24.51 7.57
N SER A 43 -3.81 -23.60 7.39
CA SER A 43 -3.60 -22.44 6.51
C SER A 43 -2.74 -21.35 7.17
N GLU A 44 -3.02 -21.01 8.42
CA GLU A 44 -2.30 -19.98 9.17
C GLU A 44 -0.86 -20.38 9.45
N GLY A 45 -0.60 -21.64 9.82
CA GLY A 45 0.76 -22.12 9.98
C GLY A 45 1.58 -22.07 8.68
N PHE A 46 0.92 -22.04 7.51
CA PHE A 46 1.60 -21.98 6.21
C PHE A 46 1.91 -20.52 5.91
N TYR A 47 0.91 -19.63 6.05
CA TYR A 47 1.11 -18.19 5.91
C TYR A 47 2.19 -17.66 6.86
N LYS A 48 2.15 -18.06 8.13
CA LYS A 48 3.15 -17.70 9.12
C LYS A 48 4.54 -18.16 8.70
N GLN A 49 4.70 -19.42 8.30
CA GLN A 49 5.99 -19.94 7.84
C GLN A 49 6.53 -19.16 6.65
N MET A 50 5.67 -18.82 5.68
CA MET A 50 6.07 -18.05 4.50
C MET A 50 6.51 -16.64 4.87
N VAL A 51 5.75 -15.94 5.72
CA VAL A 51 6.14 -14.59 6.19
C VAL A 51 7.45 -14.64 6.97
N GLU A 52 7.61 -15.61 7.87
CA GLU A 52 8.85 -15.75 8.63
C GLU A 52 10.05 -16.12 7.74
N GLU A 53 9.85 -16.94 6.72
CA GLU A 53 10.89 -17.31 5.76
C GLU A 53 11.31 -16.10 4.93
N GLU A 54 10.36 -15.31 4.44
CA GLU A 54 10.63 -14.05 3.76
C GLU A 54 11.32 -13.04 4.68
N LEU A 55 10.95 -12.94 5.96
CA LEU A 55 11.63 -12.05 6.91
C LEU A 55 13.06 -12.52 7.26
N ARG A 56 13.30 -13.84 7.26
CA ARG A 56 14.65 -14.40 7.45
C ARG A 56 15.52 -14.23 6.20
N ASN A 57 14.94 -14.42 5.02
CA ASN A 57 15.64 -14.37 3.73
C ASN A 57 15.77 -12.94 3.20
N GLY A 58 14.86 -12.05 3.59
CA GLY A 58 14.93 -10.60 3.44
C GLY A 58 16.00 -10.05 4.37
N GLY A 59 17.25 -10.31 4.02
CA GLY A 59 18.40 -9.88 4.80
C GLY A 59 18.37 -8.37 5.00
N VAL A 60 18.18 -7.92 6.24
CA VAL A 60 18.46 -6.54 6.61
C VAL A 60 19.95 -6.35 6.43
N SER A 61 20.34 -5.50 5.48
CA SER A 61 21.76 -5.21 5.24
C SER A 61 22.40 -4.67 6.53
N GLU A 62 23.68 -4.98 6.73
CA GLU A 62 24.41 -4.44 7.89
C GLU A 62 24.39 -2.91 7.90
N GLU A 63 24.28 -2.27 6.74
CA GLU A 63 24.09 -0.82 6.59
C GLU A 63 22.75 -0.35 7.14
N SER A 64 21.66 -1.03 6.78
CA SER A 64 20.32 -0.73 7.28
C SER A 64 20.22 -0.90 8.81
N LYS A 65 20.90 -1.91 9.38
CA LYS A 65 20.97 -2.08 10.85
C LYS A 65 21.74 -0.96 11.53
N LYS A 66 22.87 -0.55 10.96
CA LYS A 66 23.68 0.56 11.49
C LYS A 66 22.90 1.87 11.47
N ASN A 67 22.24 2.18 10.35
CA ASN A 67 21.40 3.37 10.21
C ASN A 67 20.27 3.37 11.26
N MET A 68 19.57 2.24 11.43
CA MET A 68 18.53 2.11 12.46
C MET A 68 19.07 2.35 13.89
N LEU A 69 20.25 1.80 14.21
CA LEU A 69 20.89 2.02 15.52
C LEU A 69 21.38 3.46 15.71
N GLU A 70 21.83 4.12 14.65
CA GLU A 70 22.24 5.52 14.65
C GLU A 70 21.04 6.45 14.96
N ILE A 71 19.89 6.20 14.32
CA ILE A 71 18.65 6.95 14.56
C ILE A 71 18.19 6.80 16.01
N LEU A 72 18.18 5.57 16.54
CA LEU A 72 17.80 5.32 17.95
C LEU A 72 18.75 6.03 18.93
N ARG A 73 20.05 6.01 18.65
CA ARG A 73 21.05 6.71 19.46
C ARG A 73 20.83 8.23 19.43
N ARG A 74 20.50 8.80 18.27
CA ARG A 74 20.22 10.23 18.12
C ARG A 74 18.97 10.65 18.90
N ALA A 75 17.93 9.81 18.89
CA ALA A 75 16.69 10.05 19.64
C ALA A 75 16.92 9.96 21.16
N GLU A 76 17.69 8.98 21.64
CA GLU A 76 18.00 8.83 23.07
C GLU A 76 18.92 9.94 23.59
N ALA A 77 19.85 10.42 22.77
CA ALA A 77 20.76 11.51 23.12
C ALA A 77 20.08 12.90 23.22
N GLY A 78 18.77 13.00 23.01
CA GLY A 78 18.04 14.28 23.05
C GLY A 78 18.43 15.25 21.92
N ASN A 79 19.13 14.76 20.88
CA ASN A 79 19.64 15.56 19.77
C ASN A 79 18.71 15.52 18.54
N LEU A 80 17.43 15.29 18.80
CA LEU A 80 16.37 15.82 17.97
C LEU A 80 16.21 17.28 18.41
N GLU A 81 17.17 18.12 18.01
CA GLU A 81 16.83 19.50 17.73
C GLU A 81 15.69 19.38 16.73
N ASP A 82 14.49 19.68 17.22
CA ASP A 82 13.34 20.06 16.40
C ASP A 82 13.93 20.91 15.28
N PRO A 83 13.91 20.44 14.01
CA PRO A 83 14.32 21.31 12.92
C PRO A 83 13.46 22.54 13.12
N GLU A 84 14.13 23.63 13.50
CA GLU A 84 13.52 24.91 13.79
C GLU A 84 12.41 25.09 12.76
N GLU A 85 11.20 25.39 13.23
CA GLU A 85 10.14 25.91 12.40
C GLU A 85 10.73 27.14 11.69
N GLU A 86 11.42 26.90 10.58
CA GLU A 86 11.84 27.90 9.62
C GLU A 86 10.56 28.67 9.38
N PRO A 87 10.52 29.97 9.73
CA PRO A 87 9.33 30.76 9.51
C PRO A 87 9.03 30.61 8.04
N LEU A 88 7.90 29.95 7.72
CA LEU A 88 7.38 29.85 6.38
C LEU A 88 7.26 31.29 5.89
N ASP A 89 8.22 31.68 5.06
CA ASP A 89 8.24 32.94 4.35
C ASP A 89 7.10 32.90 3.35
N SER A 90 5.91 33.18 3.86
CA SER A 90 4.72 33.47 3.07
C SER A 90 4.86 34.91 2.57
N ASP A 91 5.92 35.17 1.79
CA ASP A 91 5.94 36.34 0.91
C ASP A 91 4.97 36.03 -0.24
N ASP A 92 3.73 36.43 0.00
CA ASP A 92 2.67 36.60 -0.98
C ASP A 92 3.14 37.71 -1.94
N ASP A 93 4.01 37.35 -2.88
CA ASP A 93 4.40 38.18 -4.02
C ASP A 93 3.15 38.35 -4.93
N GLU A 94 2.25 39.26 -4.55
CA GLU A 94 1.02 39.61 -5.27
C GLU A 94 1.24 40.11 -6.73
N ASP A 95 2.49 40.21 -7.18
CA ASP A 95 2.89 40.75 -8.49
C ASP A 95 3.29 39.67 -9.53
N GLN A 96 3.24 38.38 -9.21
CA GLN A 96 3.58 37.31 -10.18
C GLN A 96 2.33 36.84 -10.94
N GLU A 97 2.36 36.92 -12.29
CA GLU A 97 1.27 36.42 -13.14
C GLU A 97 0.93 34.96 -12.80
N ASP A 98 -0.37 34.67 -12.65
CA ASP A 98 -0.91 33.35 -12.34
C ASP A 98 -0.25 32.27 -13.22
N LEU A 99 0.32 31.25 -12.57
CA LEU A 99 1.03 30.14 -13.21
C LEU A 99 0.16 29.45 -14.27
N SER A 100 -1.16 29.45 -14.08
CA SER A 100 -2.15 28.93 -15.04
C SER A 100 -2.09 29.67 -16.39
N VAL A 101 -1.83 30.98 -16.36
CA VAL A 101 -1.69 31.81 -17.57
C VAL A 101 -0.34 31.56 -18.23
N ARG A 102 0.74 31.49 -17.44
CA ARG A 102 2.10 31.24 -17.95
C ARG A 102 2.26 29.86 -18.59
N MET A 103 1.52 28.84 -18.12
CA MET A 103 1.60 27.48 -18.63
C MET A 103 0.59 27.15 -19.74
N ALA A 104 -0.30 28.07 -20.11
CA ALA A 104 -1.39 27.79 -21.06
C ALA A 104 -0.92 27.32 -22.44
N ASP A 105 0.22 27.83 -22.94
CA ASP A 105 0.78 27.50 -24.26
C ASP A 105 2.04 26.60 -24.18
N VAL A 106 2.35 26.04 -23.02
CA VAL A 106 3.54 25.19 -22.82
C VAL A 106 3.22 23.73 -23.15
N ASN A 107 4.06 23.10 -23.96
CA ASN A 107 3.99 21.66 -24.19
C ASN A 107 4.42 20.90 -22.92
N LEU A 108 3.45 20.27 -22.24
CA LEU A 108 3.67 19.53 -20.99
C LEU A 108 4.51 18.26 -21.15
N ASP A 109 4.65 17.74 -22.38
CA ASP A 109 5.51 16.58 -22.66
C ASP A 109 7.01 16.96 -22.70
N ASP A 110 7.35 18.24 -22.73
CA ASP A 110 8.74 18.73 -22.71
C ASP A 110 9.13 19.21 -21.31
N CYS A 111 9.75 18.32 -20.54
CA CYS A 111 10.16 18.58 -19.16
C CYS A 111 11.10 19.78 -19.02
N ASP A 112 11.98 20.03 -19.98
CA ASP A 112 12.96 21.13 -19.89
C ASP A 112 12.29 22.49 -20.10
N VAL A 113 11.27 22.56 -20.95
CA VAL A 113 10.50 23.78 -21.20
C VAL A 113 9.61 24.10 -20.00
N VAL A 114 8.92 23.10 -19.46
CA VAL A 114 8.11 23.26 -18.23
C VAL A 114 8.98 23.76 -17.08
N TRP A 115 10.15 23.14 -16.87
CA TRP A 115 11.04 23.51 -15.77
C TRP A 115 11.57 24.95 -15.89
N LYS A 116 11.86 25.42 -17.10
CA LYS A 116 12.31 26.80 -17.34
C LYS A 116 11.23 27.84 -17.10
N ASN A 117 9.98 27.49 -17.34
CA ASN A 117 8.85 28.40 -17.20
C ASN A 117 8.43 28.62 -15.74
N LEU A 118 8.80 27.71 -14.83
CA LEU A 118 8.59 27.86 -13.38
C LEU A 118 9.54 28.91 -12.77
N SER A 119 9.06 29.65 -11.78
CA SER A 119 9.84 30.58 -10.97
C SER A 119 10.73 29.81 -9.99
N GLU A 120 11.70 30.50 -9.37
CA GLU A 120 12.61 29.82 -8.44
C GLU A 120 11.89 29.34 -7.17
N ASN A 121 10.85 30.05 -6.74
CA ASN A 121 10.03 29.65 -5.60
C ASN A 121 9.20 28.39 -5.92
N GLU A 122 8.49 28.38 -7.04
CA GLU A 122 7.71 27.23 -7.52
C GLU A 122 8.58 25.97 -7.69
N ARG A 123 9.83 26.13 -8.15
CA ARG A 123 10.81 25.03 -8.23
C ARG A 123 11.24 24.52 -6.86
N GLN A 124 11.38 25.40 -5.87
CA GLN A 124 11.72 24.99 -4.50
C GLN A 124 10.57 24.23 -3.85
N GLU A 125 9.34 24.72 -3.97
CA GLU A 125 8.14 24.01 -3.51
C GLU A 125 8.03 22.62 -4.14
N PHE A 126 8.22 22.51 -5.46
CA PHE A 126 8.23 21.22 -6.14
C PHE A 126 9.31 20.28 -5.59
N ARG A 127 10.53 20.78 -5.34
CA ARG A 127 11.61 19.97 -4.75
C ARG A 127 11.28 19.53 -3.32
N GLN A 128 10.67 20.40 -2.53
CA GLN A 128 10.21 20.07 -1.19
C GLN A 128 9.17 18.96 -1.22
N LEU A 129 8.14 19.09 -2.08
CA LEU A 129 7.11 18.05 -2.31
C LEU A 129 7.71 16.70 -2.72
N VAL A 130 8.71 16.71 -3.61
CA VAL A 130 9.42 15.49 -4.04
C VAL A 130 10.23 14.87 -2.89
N ASN A 131 10.84 15.69 -2.03
CA ASN A 131 11.63 15.21 -0.89
C ASN A 131 10.76 14.69 0.25
N THR A 132 9.64 15.35 0.55
CA THR A 132 8.69 14.92 1.59
C THR A 132 7.87 13.71 1.14
N GLY A 133 7.67 13.55 -0.17
CA GLY A 133 6.89 12.46 -0.74
C GLY A 133 5.39 12.60 -0.51
N ASP A 134 4.92 13.76 -0.04
CA ASP A 134 3.51 14.03 0.19
C ASP A 134 2.87 14.71 -1.01
N PHE A 135 2.52 13.91 -2.01
CA PHE A 135 1.71 14.33 -3.15
C PHE A 135 0.28 13.77 -3.07
N THR A 136 -0.12 13.26 -1.89
CA THR A 136 -1.41 12.58 -1.69
C THR A 136 -2.60 13.51 -1.94
N HIS A 137 -2.43 14.79 -1.61
CA HIS A 137 -3.42 15.85 -1.84
C HIS A 137 -3.60 16.24 -3.32
N LEU A 138 -2.59 15.97 -4.16
CA LEU A 138 -2.61 16.29 -5.60
C LEU A 138 -3.19 15.15 -6.45
N LEU A 139 -3.18 13.92 -5.93
CA LEU A 139 -3.72 12.79 -6.64
C LEU A 139 -5.21 12.59 -6.32
N PRO A 140 -6.04 12.24 -7.32
CA PRO A 140 -7.38 11.77 -7.02
C PRO A 140 -7.28 10.51 -6.14
N GLN A 141 -8.24 10.35 -5.24
CA GLN A 141 -8.31 9.15 -4.40
C GLN A 141 -8.24 7.91 -5.31
N TRP A 142 -7.30 7.01 -5.01
CA TRP A 142 -7.07 5.85 -5.86
C TRP A 142 -8.34 5.00 -5.96
N VAL A 143 -8.87 4.87 -7.17
CA VAL A 143 -10.00 3.99 -7.48
C VAL A 143 -9.48 2.78 -8.24
N PRO A 144 -9.57 1.57 -7.67
CA PRO A 144 -9.22 0.37 -8.41
C PRO A 144 -10.08 0.20 -9.66
N TRP A 145 -9.47 -0.19 -10.77
CA TRP A 145 -10.14 -0.36 -12.07
C TRP A 145 -11.32 -1.36 -12.05
N TRP A 146 -11.33 -2.33 -11.12
CA TRP A 146 -12.46 -3.25 -10.98
C TRP A 146 -13.68 -2.63 -10.29
N ARG A 147 -13.58 -1.42 -9.73
CA ARG A 147 -14.72 -0.66 -9.19
C ARG A 147 -15.43 0.16 -10.26
N THR A 148 -14.80 0.41 -11.40
CA THR A 148 -15.48 1.03 -12.56
C THR A 148 -16.30 -0.03 -13.28
N VAL A 149 -17.36 -0.51 -12.63
CA VAL A 149 -18.43 -1.20 -13.35
C VAL A 149 -19.07 -0.17 -14.27
N SER A 150 -18.88 -0.39 -15.57
CA SER A 150 -19.55 0.32 -16.65
C SER A 150 -21.03 0.47 -16.31
N ASN A 151 -21.48 1.71 -16.12
CA ASN A 151 -22.85 2.03 -15.82
C ASN A 151 -23.77 1.54 -16.95
N ALA A 152 -24.46 0.44 -16.71
CA ALA A 152 -25.87 0.32 -17.06
C ALA A 152 -26.49 -0.64 -16.05
N LEU A 153 -27.23 -0.07 -15.09
CA LEU A 153 -28.05 -0.75 -14.09
C LEU A 153 -27.24 -1.34 -12.93
N LEU A 154 -27.09 -0.57 -11.85
CA LEU A 154 -27.41 -0.97 -10.46
C LEU A 154 -26.84 0.09 -9.48
N TYR A 155 -27.40 1.31 -9.56
CA TYR A 155 -27.57 2.10 -8.34
C TYR A 155 -28.45 1.26 -7.42
N TYR A 156 -27.93 0.71 -6.31
CA TYR A 156 -28.68 0.42 -5.06
C TYR A 156 -27.93 -0.42 -4.02
N PHE A 157 -26.67 -0.83 -4.22
CA PHE A 157 -25.97 -1.67 -3.20
C PHE A 157 -24.70 -1.09 -2.57
N CYS A 158 -24.33 0.17 -2.83
CA CYS A 158 -23.22 0.83 -2.13
C CYS A 158 -23.71 1.81 -1.05
N SER A 159 -24.58 1.35 -0.14
CA SER A 159 -24.95 2.10 1.06
C SER A 159 -24.82 1.27 2.34
N PHE A 160 -24.07 0.17 2.34
CA PHE A 160 -23.99 -0.73 3.50
C PHE A 160 -22.58 -1.16 3.92
N HIS A 161 -21.58 -0.29 3.79
CA HIS A 161 -20.30 -0.52 4.47
C HIS A 161 -19.54 0.77 4.82
N GLU A 162 -20.24 1.74 5.42
CA GLU A 162 -19.63 2.98 5.93
C GLU A 162 -19.93 3.17 7.43
N LYS A 163 -19.95 2.08 8.20
CA LYS A 163 -20.16 2.13 9.66
C LYS A 163 -19.29 1.18 10.47
N LEU A 164 -18.04 0.99 10.09
CA LEU A 164 -17.06 0.38 10.98
C LEU A 164 -15.66 0.96 10.71
N ASP A 165 -15.49 2.25 10.98
CA ASP A 165 -14.20 2.87 11.31
C ASP A 165 -14.45 4.17 12.08
N PHE A 166 -14.93 4.03 13.33
CA PHE A 166 -14.68 5.00 14.40
C PHE A 166 -15.03 4.39 15.77
N MET A 167 -14.13 3.56 16.31
CA MET A 167 -13.76 3.54 17.73
C MET A 167 -12.52 2.68 17.96
#